data_AF-A0A5C7KRL9-F1
#
_entry.id   AF-A0A5C7KRL9-F1
#
_cell.length_a   1.000
_cell.length_b   1.000
_cell.length_c   1.000
_cell.angle_alpha   90.00
_cell.angle_beta   90.00
_cell.angle_gamma   90.00
#
_symmetry.space_group_name_H-M   'P 1'
#
loop_
_entity.id
_entity.type
_entity.pdbx_description
1 polymer ?
#
loop_
_entity_poly.entity_id
_entity_poly.type
_entity_poly.pdbx_seq_one_letter_code
_entity_poly.pdbx_strand_id
1 'polypeptide(L)'
;MAPTKKIEENVFGRYGLALWSSIRPRGTRERAHLILKFFGKPLHFREIARLIDEHGLYKPGKKTHPQTVHNELIKDKRFVLVGRGTYALSDWGYTRGTVRQVLATILEKHAEPMSREDLLKAVLKVRQVKKSTVIINLNSFFTKVGKNIYTLRDANKNQ
;
A
#
# COMPACT_ATOMS: atom_id res chain seq x y z
N MET A 1 11.81 -14.61 47.28
CA MET A 1 12.72 -13.87 46.38
C MET A 1 12.44 -14.32 44.95
N ALA A 2 11.96 -13.39 44.11
CA ALA A 2 11.89 -13.56 42.66
C ALA A 2 13.25 -13.22 42.03
N PRO A 3 13.45 -13.58 40.75
CA PRO A 3 13.93 -12.59 39.81
C PRO A 3 12.83 -12.33 38.79
N THR A 4 12.27 -11.13 38.91
CA THR A 4 11.42 -10.44 37.97
C THR A 4 12.07 -10.50 36.59
N LYS A 5 11.45 -11.21 35.63
CA LYS A 5 11.81 -11.03 34.21
C LYS A 5 11.45 -9.59 33.85
N LYS A 6 12.46 -8.73 33.84
CA LYS A 6 12.40 -7.38 33.31
C LYS A 6 11.93 -7.46 31.84
N ILE A 7 10.64 -7.22 31.64
CA ILE A 7 10.07 -6.86 30.35
C ILE A 7 10.53 -5.42 30.12
N GLU A 8 11.74 -5.25 29.59
CA GLU A 8 12.24 -3.94 29.18
C GLU A 8 11.83 -3.68 27.72
N GLU A 9 11.23 -2.51 27.52
CA GLU A 9 10.59 -2.03 26.30
C GLU A 9 11.45 -2.15 25.04
N ASN A 10 10.79 -2.40 23.90
CA ASN A 10 10.91 -1.40 22.84
C ASN A 10 9.73 -1.43 21.86
N VAL A 11 8.97 -0.35 21.87
CA VAL A 11 7.92 -0.02 20.90
C VAL A 11 8.64 0.37 19.60
N PHE A 12 8.61 -0.47 18.56
CA PHE A 12 9.05 -0.17 17.17
C PHE A 12 10.54 -0.18 16.79
N GLY A 13 11.49 -0.69 17.60
CA GLY A 13 12.92 -0.59 17.26
C GLY A 13 13.66 -1.86 16.80
N ARG A 14 13.22 -3.07 17.18
CA ARG A 14 14.05 -4.30 17.07
C ARG A 14 13.36 -5.59 16.61
N TYR A 15 12.03 -5.61 16.49
CA TYR A 15 11.31 -6.83 16.04
C TYR A 15 11.52 -7.19 14.56
N GLY A 16 11.99 -6.24 13.73
CA GLY A 16 12.39 -6.54 12.35
C GLY A 16 13.51 -7.56 12.27
N LEU A 17 14.33 -7.76 13.31
CA LEU A 17 15.33 -8.82 13.33
C LEU A 17 14.76 -10.12 13.89
N ALA A 18 14.01 -10.08 15.00
CA ALA A 18 13.55 -11.29 15.70
C ALA A 18 12.38 -12.02 15.00
N LEU A 19 11.41 -11.27 14.46
CA LEU A 19 10.26 -11.86 13.74
C LEU A 19 10.66 -12.31 12.33
N TRP A 20 11.69 -11.68 11.75
CA TRP A 20 12.16 -11.95 10.40
C TRP A 20 13.31 -12.99 10.39
N SER A 21 14.04 -13.19 11.49
CA SER A 21 14.97 -14.32 11.61
C SER A 21 14.23 -15.65 11.66
N SER A 22 13.02 -15.69 12.24
CA SER A 22 12.17 -16.88 12.27
C SER A 22 11.46 -17.16 10.94
N ILE A 23 11.12 -16.12 10.19
CA ILE A 23 10.49 -16.25 8.87
C ILE A 23 11.59 -16.08 7.85
N ARG A 24 12.15 -17.16 7.30
CA ARG A 24 13.09 -17.07 6.16
C ARG A 24 12.28 -16.91 4.86
N PRO A 25 12.02 -15.70 4.33
CA PRO A 25 11.37 -15.55 3.05
C PRO A 25 12.25 -16.18 1.97
N ARG A 26 11.74 -17.25 1.34
CA ARG A 26 12.50 -18.05 0.38
C ARG A 26 12.73 -17.28 -0.94
N GLY A 27 11.86 -16.33 -1.29
CA GLY A 27 11.92 -15.55 -2.52
C GLY A 27 11.68 -14.05 -2.35
N THR A 28 11.90 -13.30 -3.44
CA THR A 28 11.69 -11.85 -3.50
C THR A 28 10.24 -11.45 -3.23
N ARG A 29 9.27 -12.29 -3.61
CA ARG A 29 7.83 -12.09 -3.36
C ARG A 29 7.53 -12.09 -1.87
N GLU A 30 8.04 -13.09 -1.14
CA GLU A 30 7.82 -13.21 0.30
C GLU A 30 8.43 -12.02 1.05
N ARG A 31 9.63 -11.58 0.64
CA ARG A 31 10.27 -10.38 1.19
C ARG A 31 9.43 -9.13 0.95
N ALA A 32 8.97 -8.92 -0.28
CA ALA A 32 8.14 -7.77 -0.63
C ALA A 32 6.79 -7.78 0.12
N HIS A 33 6.19 -8.95 0.29
CA HIS A 33 4.97 -9.12 1.07
C HIS A 33 5.17 -8.73 2.54
N LEU A 34 6.29 -9.15 3.15
CA LEU A 34 6.63 -8.76 4.52
C LEU A 34 6.83 -7.25 4.65
N ILE A 35 7.57 -6.63 3.73
CA ILE A 35 7.75 -5.17 3.70
C ILE A 35 6.39 -4.47 3.63
N LEU A 36 5.56 -4.79 2.64
CA LEU A 36 4.25 -4.16 2.50
C LEU A 36 3.38 -4.36 3.74
N LYS A 37 3.32 -5.58 4.28
CA LYS A 37 2.54 -5.89 5.50
C LYS A 37 3.04 -5.12 6.72
N PHE A 38 4.36 -4.96 6.86
CA PHE A 38 4.98 -4.21 7.96
C PHE A 38 4.69 -2.72 7.88
N PHE A 39 4.84 -2.11 6.71
CA PHE A 39 4.59 -0.67 6.52
C PHE A 39 3.10 -0.32 6.41
N GLY A 40 2.23 -1.28 6.08
CA GLY A 40 0.78 -1.09 6.06
C GLY A 40 0.28 -0.10 5.01
N LYS A 41 1.10 0.26 4.02
CA LYS A 41 0.77 1.23 2.96
C LYS A 41 1.34 0.79 1.61
N PRO A 42 0.76 1.24 0.47
CA PRO A 42 1.33 0.97 -0.84
C PRO A 42 2.71 1.61 -1.00
N LEU A 43 3.66 0.88 -1.59
CA LEU A 43 5.04 1.33 -1.75
C LEU A 43 5.51 1.17 -3.20
N HIS A 44 6.39 2.05 -3.63
CA HIS A 44 7.01 1.94 -4.96
C HIS A 44 7.96 0.74 -5.00
N PHE A 45 8.03 0.01 -6.12
CA PHE A 45 8.88 -1.19 -6.21
C PHE A 45 10.37 -0.92 -5.90
N ARG A 46 10.86 0.29 -6.21
CA ARG A 46 12.23 0.73 -5.85
C ARG A 46 12.39 0.91 -4.34
N GLU A 47 11.36 1.45 -3.69
CA GLU A 47 11.32 1.62 -2.24
C GLU A 47 11.27 0.26 -1.55
N ILE A 48 10.45 -0.67 -2.06
CA ILE A 48 10.41 -2.05 -1.58
C ILE A 48 11.79 -2.71 -1.69
N ALA A 49 12.48 -2.57 -2.84
CA ALA A 49 13.84 -3.10 -3.00
C ALA A 49 14.83 -2.52 -1.98
N ARG A 50 14.78 -1.20 -1.75
CA ARG A 50 15.62 -0.51 -0.75
C ARG A 50 15.37 -1.03 0.66
N LEU A 51 14.10 -1.15 1.05
CA LEU A 51 13.68 -1.64 2.37
C LEU A 51 14.06 -3.12 2.59
N ILE A 52 13.98 -3.95 1.55
CA ILE A 52 14.47 -5.33 1.62
C ILE A 52 15.96 -5.38 2.00
N ASP A 53 16.77 -4.49 1.40
CA ASP A 53 18.21 -4.41 1.69
C ASP A 53 18.49 -3.80 3.07
N GLU A 54 17.83 -2.68 3.41
CA GLU A 54 17.98 -1.97 4.70
C GLU A 54 17.66 -2.87 5.90
N HIS A 55 16.72 -3.79 5.74
CA HIS A 55 16.34 -4.71 6.79
C HIS A 55 17.01 -6.09 6.69
N GLY A 56 18.02 -6.26 5.83
CA GLY A 56 18.80 -7.50 5.76
C GLY A 56 17.99 -8.73 5.32
N LEU A 57 16.88 -8.54 4.62
CA LEU A 57 16.02 -9.63 4.14
C LEU A 57 16.64 -10.37 2.94
N TYR A 58 17.56 -9.72 2.24
CA TYR A 58 18.25 -10.28 1.09
C TYR A 58 19.55 -11.00 1.46
N LYS A 59 20.25 -11.59 0.47
CA LYS A 59 21.50 -12.31 0.72
C LYS A 59 22.57 -11.33 1.23
N PRO A 60 23.31 -11.66 2.30
CA PRO A 60 24.45 -10.86 2.75
C PRO A 60 25.42 -10.57 1.59
N GLY A 61 25.86 -9.32 1.47
CA GLY A 61 26.77 -8.89 0.41
C GLY A 61 26.15 -8.75 -0.99
N LYS A 62 24.84 -8.91 -1.15
CA LYS A 62 24.13 -8.65 -2.42
C LYS A 62 23.07 -7.58 -2.25
N LYS A 63 22.83 -6.81 -3.31
CA LYS A 63 21.74 -5.82 -3.37
C LYS A 63 20.53 -6.40 -4.08
N THR A 64 19.35 -6.01 -3.62
CA THR A 64 18.08 -6.35 -4.27
C THR A 64 17.91 -5.51 -5.52
N HIS A 65 17.81 -6.16 -6.68
CA HIS A 65 17.63 -5.45 -7.93
C HIS A 65 16.17 -4.97 -8.08
N PRO A 66 15.89 -3.66 -8.22
CA PRO A 66 14.52 -3.14 -8.31
C PRO A 66 13.70 -3.76 -9.45
N GLN A 67 14.33 -4.02 -10.61
CA GLN A 67 13.66 -4.66 -11.74
C GLN A 67 13.19 -6.08 -11.40
N THR A 68 13.97 -6.82 -10.61
CA THR A 68 13.59 -8.17 -10.16
C THR A 68 12.39 -8.07 -9.24
N VAL A 69 12.39 -7.13 -8.29
CA VAL A 69 11.22 -6.89 -7.43
C VAL A 69 9.99 -6.56 -8.29
N HIS A 70 10.11 -5.64 -9.24
CA HIS A 70 9.01 -5.28 -10.13
C HIS A 70 8.44 -6.50 -10.88
N ASN A 71 9.29 -7.29 -11.53
CA ASN A 71 8.88 -8.47 -12.29
C ASN A 71 8.21 -9.52 -11.40
N GLU A 72 8.71 -9.70 -10.18
CA GLU A 72 8.17 -10.66 -9.23
C GLU A 72 6.84 -10.21 -8.63
N LEU A 73 6.65 -8.90 -8.43
CA LEU A 73 5.37 -8.32 -7.99
C LEU A 73 4.28 -8.46 -9.06
N ILE A 74 4.62 -8.31 -10.35
CA ILE A 74 3.64 -8.48 -11.45
C ILE A 74 3.11 -9.92 -11.53
N LYS A 75 3.98 -10.90 -11.31
CA LYS A 75 3.66 -12.34 -11.44
C LYS A 75 2.77 -12.87 -10.32
N ASP A 76 2.71 -12.19 -9.19
CA ASP A 76 2.03 -12.69 -7.99
C ASP A 76 0.74 -11.91 -7.71
N LYS A 77 -0.38 -12.66 -7.69
CA LYS A 77 -1.75 -12.12 -7.53
C LYS A 77 -1.96 -11.44 -6.16
N ARG A 78 -1.09 -11.70 -5.17
CA ARG A 78 -1.15 -11.04 -3.86
C ARG A 78 -0.84 -9.55 -3.96
N PHE A 79 -0.16 -9.11 -5.01
CA PHE A 79 0.19 -7.70 -5.22
C PHE A 79 -0.68 -7.07 -6.30
N VAL A 80 -1.03 -5.81 -6.07
CA VAL A 80 -1.84 -5.01 -6.98
C VAL A 80 -1.09 -3.74 -7.30
N LEU A 81 -0.89 -3.48 -8.59
CA LEU A 81 -0.34 -2.21 -9.08
C LEU A 81 -1.39 -1.12 -8.91
N VAL A 82 -1.11 -0.11 -8.07
CA VAL A 82 -2.03 0.99 -7.75
C VAL A 82 -1.62 2.33 -8.38
N GLY A 83 -0.47 2.38 -9.06
CA GLY A 83 -0.07 3.47 -9.98
C GLY A 83 1.44 3.57 -10.16
N ARG A 84 1.94 3.99 -11.34
CA ARG A 84 3.36 4.30 -11.67
C ARG A 84 4.44 3.50 -10.90
N GLY A 85 4.30 2.17 -10.77
CA GLY A 85 5.25 1.31 -10.06
C GLY A 85 5.01 1.12 -8.55
N THR A 86 3.94 1.68 -7.99
CA THR A 86 3.47 1.49 -6.61
C THR A 86 2.59 0.25 -6.50
N TYR A 87 2.93 -0.62 -5.57
CA TYR A 87 2.24 -1.87 -5.29
C TYR A 87 1.63 -1.87 -3.90
N ALA A 88 0.47 -2.51 -3.79
CA ALA A 88 -0.25 -2.75 -2.55
C ALA A 88 -0.59 -4.24 -2.41
N LEU A 89 -0.93 -4.69 -1.21
CA LEU A 89 -1.47 -6.04 -1.03
C LEU A 89 -2.94 -6.10 -1.46
N SER A 90 -3.32 -7.22 -2.07
CA SER A 90 -4.68 -7.50 -2.54
C SER A 90 -5.71 -7.60 -1.41
N ASP A 91 -5.30 -8.07 -0.23
CA ASP A 91 -6.14 -8.20 0.97
C ASP A 91 -6.55 -6.85 1.57
N TRP A 92 -5.81 -5.78 1.27
CA TRP A 92 -6.19 -4.39 1.62
C TRP A 92 -7.36 -3.87 0.78
N GLY A 93 -7.88 -4.67 -0.16
CA GLY A 93 -9.02 -4.32 -1.01
C GLY A 93 -8.65 -3.58 -2.29
N TYR A 94 -7.36 -3.54 -2.65
CA TYR A 94 -6.94 -3.05 -3.96
C TYR A 94 -7.26 -4.11 -5.03
N THR A 95 -7.75 -3.69 -6.20
CA THR A 95 -8.10 -4.58 -7.31
C THR A 95 -7.53 -4.06 -8.64
N ARG A 96 -7.18 -4.96 -9.57
CA ARG A 96 -6.88 -4.60 -10.98
C ARG A 96 -8.10 -3.90 -11.58
N GLY A 97 -7.90 -2.75 -12.23
CA GLY A 97 -8.97 -1.79 -12.44
C GLY A 97 -9.36 -1.20 -11.09
N THR A 98 -8.79 -0.09 -10.67
CA THR A 98 -8.82 0.31 -9.25
C THR A 98 -10.14 0.99 -8.87
N VAL A 99 -10.58 0.86 -7.61
CA VAL A 99 -11.63 1.74 -7.04
C VAL A 99 -11.28 3.20 -7.29
N ARG A 100 -9.99 3.54 -7.26
CA ARG A 100 -9.46 4.83 -7.72
C ARG A 100 -9.85 5.17 -9.16
N GLN A 101 -9.70 4.27 -10.14
CA GLN A 101 -10.13 4.56 -11.52
C GLN A 101 -11.63 4.80 -11.61
N VAL A 102 -12.44 3.99 -10.92
CA VAL A 102 -13.89 4.21 -10.88
C VAL A 102 -14.24 5.56 -10.25
N LEU A 103 -13.62 5.90 -9.12
CA LEU A 103 -13.77 7.20 -8.46
C LEU A 103 -13.34 8.35 -9.37
N ALA A 104 -12.22 8.19 -10.09
CA ALA A 104 -11.72 9.18 -11.04
C ALA A 104 -12.71 9.39 -12.18
N THR A 105 -13.20 8.32 -12.81
CA THR A 105 -14.20 8.41 -13.88
C THR A 105 -15.51 9.02 -13.40
N ILE A 106 -15.94 8.74 -12.17
CA ILE A 106 -17.15 9.36 -11.59
C ILE A 106 -16.94 10.87 -11.43
N LEU A 107 -15.82 11.29 -10.84
CA LEU A 107 -15.50 12.71 -10.65
C LEU A 107 -15.28 13.44 -11.98
N GLU A 108 -14.61 12.81 -12.95
CA GLU A 108 -14.42 13.34 -14.31
C GLU A 108 -15.76 13.56 -15.01
N LYS A 109 -16.70 12.62 -14.88
CA LYS A 109 -18.05 12.75 -15.46
C LYS A 109 -18.88 13.86 -14.85
N HIS A 110 -18.74 14.08 -13.53
CA HIS A 110 -19.50 15.12 -12.84
C HIS A 110 -18.87 16.51 -12.97
N ALA A 111 -17.57 16.61 -13.30
CA ALA A 111 -16.78 17.84 -13.40
C ALA A 111 -16.79 18.74 -12.13
N GLU A 112 -17.38 18.26 -11.03
CA GLU A 112 -17.54 18.99 -9.78
C GLU A 112 -17.11 18.13 -8.58
N PRO A 113 -16.61 18.75 -7.49
CA PRO A 113 -16.30 18.03 -6.26
C PRO A 113 -17.54 17.36 -5.66
N MET A 114 -17.43 16.08 -5.31
CA MET A 114 -18.55 15.30 -4.78
C MET A 114 -18.37 14.96 -3.30
N SER A 115 -19.49 14.80 -2.59
CA SER A 115 -19.47 14.33 -1.21
C SER A 115 -18.97 12.87 -1.12
N ARG A 116 -18.38 12.52 0.03
CA ARG A 116 -17.97 11.14 0.34
C ARG A 116 -19.14 10.18 0.17
N GLU A 117 -20.31 10.55 0.68
CA GLU A 117 -21.52 9.74 0.68
C GLU A 117 -22.00 9.46 -0.75
N ASP A 118 -21.98 10.46 -1.63
CA ASP A 118 -22.39 10.32 -3.02
C ASP A 118 -21.39 9.51 -3.84
N LEU A 119 -20.10 9.72 -3.61
CA LEU A 119 -19.04 8.89 -4.21
C LEU A 119 -19.16 7.43 -3.79
N LEU A 120 -19.46 7.17 -2.52
CA LEU A 120 -19.73 5.82 -2.01
C LEU A 120 -20.90 5.17 -2.74
N LYS A 121 -22.04 5.88 -2.85
CA LYS A 121 -23.21 5.38 -3.58
C LYS A 121 -22.88 5.12 -5.05
N ALA A 122 -22.20 6.03 -5.72
CA ALA A 122 -21.84 5.91 -7.13
C ALA A 122 -20.89 4.73 -7.38
N VAL A 123 -19.86 4.56 -6.55
CA VAL A 123 -18.94 3.43 -6.67
C VAL A 123 -19.66 2.11 -6.42
N LEU A 124 -20.54 2.03 -5.42
CA LEU A 124 -21.30 0.81 -5.11
C LEU A 124 -22.27 0.41 -6.23
N LYS A 125 -22.77 1.37 -7.02
CA LYS A 125 -23.58 1.09 -8.23
C LYS A 125 -22.75 0.48 -9.36
N VAL A 126 -21.49 0.89 -9.49
CA VAL A 126 -20.60 0.41 -10.56
C VAL A 126 -19.90 -0.89 -10.17
N ARG A 127 -19.58 -1.07 -8.88
CA ARG A 127 -18.81 -2.22 -8.41
C ARG A 127 -19.16 -2.59 -6.97
N GLN A 128 -19.31 -3.90 -6.73
CA GLN A 128 -19.44 -4.44 -5.39
C GLN A 128 -18.09 -4.40 -4.66
N VAL A 129 -17.89 -3.38 -3.81
CA VAL A 129 -16.69 -3.21 -2.99
C VAL A 129 -17.05 -2.83 -1.56
N LYS A 130 -16.14 -3.06 -0.61
CA LYS A 130 -16.34 -2.64 0.77
C LYS A 130 -16.26 -1.11 0.88
N LYS A 131 -17.10 -0.53 1.74
CA LYS A 131 -17.09 0.91 2.02
C LYS A 131 -15.72 1.41 2.50
N SER A 132 -15.04 0.62 3.33
CA SER A 132 -13.69 0.91 3.83
C SER A 132 -12.68 1.09 2.69
N THR A 133 -12.76 0.24 1.65
CA THR A 133 -11.91 0.32 0.47
C THR A 133 -12.09 1.64 -0.28
N VAL A 134 -13.34 2.11 -0.44
CA VAL A 134 -13.64 3.40 -1.08
C VAL A 134 -13.03 4.55 -0.26
N ILE A 135 -13.21 4.53 1.06
CA ILE A 135 -12.69 5.57 1.96
C ILE A 135 -11.17 5.62 1.95
N ILE A 136 -10.49 4.47 2.01
CA ILE A 136 -9.02 4.40 1.93
C ILE A 136 -8.53 4.98 0.61
N ASN A 137 -9.19 4.66 -0.51
CA ASN A 137 -8.82 5.21 -1.82
C ASN A 137 -9.04 6.73 -1.90
N LEU A 138 -10.17 7.23 -1.38
CA LEU A 138 -10.46 8.65 -1.30
C LEU A 138 -9.37 9.42 -0.53
N ASN A 139 -8.96 8.91 0.64
CA ASN A 139 -7.95 9.57 1.47
C ASN A 139 -6.52 9.48 0.90
N SER A 140 -6.20 8.41 0.15
CA SER A 140 -4.84 8.18 -0.36
C SER A 140 -4.58 8.83 -1.73
N PHE A 141 -5.60 9.01 -2.58
CA PHE A 141 -5.39 9.37 -3.99
C PHE A 141 -6.16 10.61 -4.47
N PHE A 142 -7.11 11.14 -3.69
CA PHE A 142 -7.94 12.29 -4.08
C PHE A 142 -7.77 13.46 -3.12
N THR A 143 -8.11 14.66 -3.58
CA THR A 143 -7.95 15.88 -2.79
C THR A 143 -9.25 16.21 -2.09
N LYS A 144 -9.20 16.43 -0.77
CA LYS A 144 -10.33 16.90 0.01
C LYS A 144 -10.38 18.43 -0.05
N VAL A 145 -11.44 19.01 -0.61
CA VAL A 145 -11.59 20.47 -0.81
C VAL A 145 -12.60 21.11 0.13
N GLY A 146 -13.26 20.32 0.98
CA GLY A 146 -14.21 20.80 1.96
C GLY A 146 -14.57 19.71 2.97
N LYS A 147 -15.63 19.93 3.76
CA LYS A 147 -16.10 18.94 4.74
C LYS A 147 -16.65 17.70 4.03
N ASN A 148 -15.79 16.69 3.89
CA ASN A 148 -16.07 15.41 3.21
C ASN A 148 -16.35 15.54 1.71
N ILE A 149 -15.86 16.61 1.08
CA ILE A 149 -15.98 16.82 -0.37
C ILE A 149 -14.63 16.52 -1.02
N TYR A 150 -14.63 15.73 -2.09
CA TYR A 150 -13.45 15.25 -2.78
C TYR A 150 -13.45 15.65 -4.26
N THR A 151 -12.26 15.95 -4.79
CA THR A 151 -12.02 16.23 -6.21
C THR A 151 -10.81 15.45 -6.72
N LEU A 152 -10.61 15.44 -8.04
CA LEU A 152 -9.43 14.89 -8.67
C LEU A 152 -8.18 15.59 -8.14
N ARG A 153 -7.10 14.83 -7.95
CA ARG A 153 -5.82 15.42 -7.59
C ARG A 153 -5.26 16.12 -8.83
N ASP A 154 -5.36 17.45 -8.88
CA ASP A 154 -4.74 18.24 -9.94
C ASP A 154 -3.26 17.87 -10.06
N ALA A 155 -2.86 17.40 -11.23
CA ALA A 155 -1.45 17.18 -11.56
C ALA A 155 -0.70 18.52 -11.77
N ASN A 156 -1.40 19.66 -11.73
CA ASN A 156 -0.90 20.99 -12.06
C ASN A 156 -0.78 21.95 -10.85
N LYS A 157 -0.31 21.46 -9.71
CA LYS A 157 0.23 22.33 -8.65
C LYS A 157 1.60 21.83 -8.21
N ASN A 158 2.58 22.05 -9.08
CA ASN A 158 3.97 22.29 -8.74
C ASN A 158 4.47 23.24 -9.83
N GLN A 159 4.25 24.53 -9.57
CA GLN A 159 4.95 25.63 -10.22
C GLN A 159 6.31 25.76 -9.54
#